data_AF-A0A7C7QL25-F1
#
_entry.id   AF-A0A7C7QL25-F1
#
_cell.length_a   1.000
_cell.length_b   1.000
_cell.length_c   1.000
_cell.angle_alpha   90.00
_cell.angle_beta   90.00
_cell.angle_gamma   90.00
#
_symmetry.space_group_name_H-M   'P 1'
#
loop_
_entity.id
_entity.type
_entity.pdbx_description
1 polymer ?
#
loop_
_entity_poly.entity_id
_entity_poly.type
_entity_poly.pdbx_seq_one_letter_code
_entity_poly.pdbx_strand_id
1 'polypeptide(L)'
;MVDCVSCAEKPCSKGKPCPVGKPMGESALREYRKGKNLKLYRASSSLEAEGYMRYTRVEELIQLARKLGWKKLGIAFCIGLSEETKKLQELLKSRRFEVHSVVCKVGGFEKEQFSIPTMGKGDHACNPVLQAMVLNQAKTELNIILGLCLGHDVLFQVYSKAPTTTLIVKDRVLAHNPAGALYSRYHFRRLKGK
;
A
#
# COMPACT_ATOMS: atom_id res chain seq x y z
N MET A 1 -12.59 15.57 19.80
CA MET A 1 -11.71 15.71 18.63
C MET A 1 -10.46 14.88 18.88
N VAL A 2 -9.98 14.09 17.91
CA VAL A 2 -8.72 13.35 18.01
C VAL A 2 -7.66 14.13 17.24
N ASP A 3 -6.69 14.71 17.94
CA ASP A 3 -5.57 15.45 17.34
C ASP A 3 -4.25 15.07 18.04
N CYS A 4 -3.61 14.01 17.53
CA CYS A 4 -2.34 13.55 18.04
C CYS A 4 -1.15 14.42 17.59
N VAL A 5 -1.30 15.25 16.55
CA VAL A 5 -0.22 16.09 16.01
C VAL A 5 0.08 17.22 16.99
N SER A 6 -0.95 17.80 17.59
CA SER A 6 -0.82 18.88 18.59
C SER A 6 -0.38 18.40 19.97
N CYS A 7 -0.27 17.09 20.22
CA CYS A 7 0.22 16.56 21.49
C CYS A 7 1.75 16.70 21.58
N ALA A 8 2.21 17.71 22.33
CA ALA A 8 3.64 17.95 22.56
C ALA A 8 4.30 16.85 23.42
N GLU A 9 3.61 16.41 24.48
CA GLU A 9 4.19 15.50 25.49
C GLU A 9 4.40 14.06 25.01
N LYS A 10 3.57 13.58 24.07
CA LYS A 10 3.56 12.22 23.51
C LYS A 10 3.87 11.11 24.55
N PRO A 11 3.16 11.02 25.69
CA PRO A 11 3.49 10.05 26.76
C PRO A 11 3.45 8.58 26.29
N CYS A 12 2.65 8.28 25.25
CA CYS A 12 2.58 6.96 24.62
C CYS A 12 3.89 6.50 23.96
N SER A 13 4.78 7.41 23.55
CA SER A 13 6.12 7.06 23.06
C SER A 13 6.98 6.39 24.14
N LYS A 14 6.64 6.62 25.42
CA LYS A 14 7.26 6.01 26.60
C LYS A 14 6.42 4.83 27.14
N GLY A 15 5.47 4.33 26.36
CA GLY A 15 4.58 3.22 26.76
C GLY A 15 3.46 3.60 27.73
N LYS A 16 3.23 4.90 28.01
CA LYS A 16 2.16 5.33 28.93
C LYS A 16 0.82 5.49 28.20
N PRO A 17 -0.31 5.01 28.75
CA PRO A 17 -1.63 5.22 28.14
C PRO A 17 -1.96 6.71 27.99
N CYS A 18 -2.36 7.14 26.78
CA CYS A 18 -2.84 8.50 26.54
C CYS A 18 -4.38 8.56 26.54
N PRO A 19 -5.00 9.73 26.77
CA PRO A 19 -6.46 9.88 26.78
C PRO A 19 -7.15 9.43 25.48
N VAL A 20 -6.50 9.60 24.33
CA VAL A 20 -7.02 9.15 23.02
C VAL A 20 -7.09 7.62 22.94
N GLY A 21 -6.04 6.93 23.37
CA GLY A 21 -5.94 5.46 23.24
C GLY A 21 -6.60 4.70 24.38
N LYS A 22 -6.64 5.26 25.60
CA LYS A 22 -7.11 4.57 26.82
C LYS A 22 -8.52 3.96 26.68
N PRO A 23 -9.53 4.64 26.08
CA PRO A 23 -10.88 4.07 25.96
C PRO A 23 -10.96 2.82 25.07
N MET A 24 -10.03 2.66 24.12
CA MET A 24 -10.08 1.60 23.09
C MET A 24 -8.91 0.60 23.20
N GLY A 25 -7.97 0.82 24.14
CA GLY A 25 -6.75 0.02 24.25
C GLY A 25 -7.02 -1.47 24.41
N GLU A 26 -7.89 -1.84 25.34
CA GLU A 26 -8.25 -3.26 25.57
C GLU A 26 -8.96 -3.90 24.38
N SER A 27 -9.86 -3.17 23.70
CA SER A 27 -10.49 -3.69 22.48
C SER A 27 -9.48 -3.94 21.37
N ALA A 28 -8.51 -3.04 21.17
CA ALA A 28 -7.45 -3.23 20.18
C ALA A 28 -6.54 -4.42 20.53
N LEU A 29 -6.20 -4.60 21.81
CA LEU A 29 -5.44 -5.77 22.26
C LEU A 29 -6.17 -7.09 22.00
N ARG A 30 -7.50 -7.13 22.15
CA ARG A 30 -8.30 -8.32 21.77
C ARG A 30 -8.22 -8.61 20.27
N GLU A 31 -8.21 -7.59 19.41
CA GLU A 31 -8.03 -7.78 17.97
C GLU A 31 -6.65 -8.35 17.63
N TYR A 32 -5.58 -7.87 18.27
CA TYR A 32 -4.24 -8.42 18.07
C TYR A 32 -4.12 -9.87 18.54
N ARG A 33 -4.89 -10.29 19.55
CA ARG A 33 -4.89 -11.68 20.03
C ARG A 33 -5.57 -12.66 19.06
N LYS A 34 -6.29 -12.18 18.05
CA LYS A 34 -6.83 -13.06 16.98
C LYS A 34 -5.67 -13.65 16.18
N GLY A 35 -5.69 -14.96 15.94
CA GLY A 35 -4.51 -15.70 15.44
C GLY A 35 -3.84 -15.13 14.19
N LYS A 36 -4.62 -14.70 13.18
CA LYS A 36 -4.07 -14.08 11.96
C LYS A 36 -3.39 -12.73 12.24
N ASN A 37 -4.03 -11.89 13.07
CA ASN A 37 -3.52 -10.58 13.44
C ASN A 37 -2.26 -10.71 14.30
N LEU A 38 -2.25 -11.65 15.26
CA LEU A 38 -1.09 -11.90 16.12
C LEU A 38 0.13 -12.31 15.31
N LYS A 39 -0.08 -13.21 14.33
CA LYS A 39 1.00 -13.69 13.45
C LYS A 39 1.59 -12.54 12.62
N LEU A 40 0.74 -11.73 12.00
CA LEU A 40 1.15 -10.55 11.22
C LEU A 40 1.87 -9.51 12.10
N TYR A 41 1.30 -9.20 13.26
CA TYR A 41 1.87 -8.21 14.19
C TYR A 41 3.25 -8.62 14.70
N ARG A 42 3.42 -9.89 15.11
CA ARG A 42 4.72 -10.41 15.55
C ARG A 42 5.75 -10.40 14.43
N ALA A 43 5.38 -10.86 13.24
CA ALA A 43 6.29 -10.93 12.10
C ALA A 43 6.73 -9.54 11.61
N SER A 44 5.82 -8.55 11.62
CA SER A 44 6.16 -7.16 11.26
C SER A 44 7.02 -6.49 12.32
N SER A 45 6.72 -6.69 13.61
CA SER A 45 7.52 -6.13 14.71
C SER A 45 8.93 -6.73 14.78
N SER A 46 9.08 -8.05 14.53
CA SER A 46 10.41 -8.67 14.50
C SER A 46 11.20 -8.25 13.26
N LEU A 47 10.54 -8.07 12.13
CA LEU A 47 11.19 -7.58 10.90
C LEU A 47 11.80 -6.19 11.09
N GLU A 48 11.13 -5.30 11.81
CA GLU A 48 11.70 -3.99 12.18
C GLU A 48 13.02 -4.17 12.94
N ALA A 49 13.02 -4.96 14.03
CA ALA A 49 14.23 -5.19 14.82
C ALA A 49 15.38 -5.83 14.02
N GLU A 50 15.07 -6.74 13.09
CA GLU A 50 16.07 -7.43 12.27
C GLU A 50 16.65 -6.54 11.16
N GLY A 51 15.82 -5.66 10.59
CA GLY A 51 16.08 -4.94 9.36
C GLY A 51 16.23 -3.43 9.49
N TYR A 52 16.09 -2.88 10.70
CA TYR A 52 16.08 -1.43 10.92
C TYR A 52 17.30 -0.74 10.31
N MET A 53 17.05 0.23 9.42
CA MET A 53 18.07 0.97 8.65
C MET A 53 19.03 0.10 7.81
N ARG A 54 18.65 -1.16 7.54
CA ARG A 54 19.47 -2.12 6.77
C ARG A 54 18.73 -2.67 5.56
N TYR A 55 17.45 -2.99 5.73
CA TYR A 55 16.62 -3.47 4.64
C TYR A 55 15.97 -2.30 3.90
N THR A 56 16.03 -2.36 2.58
CA THR A 56 15.15 -1.60 1.70
C THR A 56 13.71 -2.09 1.85
N ARG A 57 12.73 -1.28 1.45
CA ARG A 57 11.31 -1.69 1.49
C ARG A 57 11.02 -2.95 0.67
N VAL A 58 11.76 -3.20 -0.41
CA VAL A 58 11.63 -4.44 -1.21
C VAL A 58 12.13 -5.65 -0.42
N GLU A 59 13.24 -5.51 0.31
CA GLU A 59 13.74 -6.56 1.20
C GLU A 59 12.78 -6.81 2.36
N GLU A 60 12.25 -5.77 3.00
CA GLU A 60 11.22 -5.89 4.04
C GLU A 60 10.01 -6.68 3.54
N LEU A 61 9.52 -6.37 2.34
CA LEU A 61 8.40 -7.08 1.72
C LEU A 61 8.71 -8.58 1.52
N ILE A 62 9.89 -8.91 0.99
CA ILE A 62 10.32 -10.29 0.76
C ILE A 62 10.44 -11.06 2.09
N GLN A 63 11.05 -10.44 3.10
CA GLN A 63 11.26 -11.07 4.41
C GLN A 63 9.93 -11.25 5.16
N LEU A 64 9.05 -10.26 5.12
CA LEU A 64 7.72 -10.35 5.72
C LEU A 64 6.91 -11.49 5.11
N ALA A 65 6.86 -11.57 3.78
CA ALA A 65 6.15 -12.62 3.07
C ALA A 65 6.68 -14.01 3.45
N ARG A 66 8.01 -14.17 3.56
CA ARG A 66 8.64 -15.42 4.03
C ARG A 66 8.25 -15.78 5.45
N LYS A 67 8.35 -14.84 6.40
CA LYS A 67 8.01 -15.06 7.82
C LYS A 67 6.55 -15.50 7.99
N LEU A 68 5.65 -14.95 7.18
CA LEU A 68 4.23 -15.29 7.23
C LEU A 68 3.88 -16.57 6.49
N GLY A 69 4.82 -17.08 5.69
CA GLY A 69 4.64 -18.28 4.88
C GLY A 69 3.83 -18.02 3.61
N TRP A 70 3.62 -16.76 3.22
CA TRP A 70 2.93 -16.40 1.99
C TRP A 70 3.70 -16.93 0.77
N LYS A 71 2.99 -17.58 -0.13
CA LYS A 71 3.50 -18.17 -1.37
C LYS A 71 2.94 -17.44 -2.58
N LYS A 72 1.69 -16.97 -2.53
CA LYS A 72 1.02 -16.29 -3.63
C LYS A 72 0.95 -14.79 -3.40
N LEU A 73 1.68 -14.03 -4.21
CA LEU A 73 1.72 -12.57 -4.15
C LEU A 73 1.00 -11.97 -5.36
N GLY A 74 0.13 -11.00 -5.11
CA GLY A 74 -0.51 -10.21 -6.15
C GLY A 74 0.22 -8.89 -6.37
N ILE A 75 0.27 -8.41 -7.61
CA ILE A 75 0.74 -7.08 -7.95
C ILE A 75 -0.35 -6.34 -8.74
N ALA A 76 -0.92 -5.30 -8.15
CA ALA A 76 -1.80 -4.37 -8.85
C ALA A 76 -0.99 -3.13 -9.26
N PHE A 77 -0.86 -2.91 -10.56
CA PHE A 77 0.06 -1.88 -11.08
C PHE A 77 -0.58 -0.96 -12.11
N CYS A 78 -0.05 0.26 -12.21
CA CYS A 78 -0.38 1.15 -13.31
C CYS A 78 0.39 0.76 -14.57
N ILE A 79 -0.27 0.83 -15.74
CA ILE A 79 0.37 0.59 -17.05
C ILE A 79 1.65 1.42 -17.25
N GLY A 80 1.71 2.62 -16.67
CA GLY A 80 2.89 3.48 -16.74
C GLY A 80 4.03 3.12 -15.78
N LEU A 81 3.94 2.00 -15.06
CA LEU A 81 5.01 1.39 -14.26
C LEU A 81 5.19 -0.10 -14.64
N SER A 82 4.95 -0.44 -15.91
CA SER A 82 5.04 -1.83 -16.38
C SER A 82 6.46 -2.39 -16.26
N GLU A 83 7.49 -1.59 -16.52
CA GLU A 83 8.89 -2.03 -16.45
C GLU A 83 9.35 -2.27 -15.01
N GLU A 84 9.01 -1.38 -14.08
CA GLU A 84 9.26 -1.54 -12.64
C GLU A 84 8.53 -2.78 -12.12
N THR A 85 7.29 -2.98 -12.57
CA THR A 85 6.49 -4.15 -12.21
C THR A 85 7.12 -5.44 -12.72
N LYS A 86 7.62 -5.45 -13.97
CA LYS A 86 8.31 -6.60 -14.55
C LYS A 86 9.55 -6.98 -13.73
N LYS A 87 10.40 -6.00 -13.40
CA LYS A 87 11.60 -6.20 -12.55
C LYS A 87 11.23 -6.77 -11.19
N LEU A 88 10.20 -6.21 -10.53
CA LEU A 88 9.74 -6.73 -9.24
C LEU A 88 9.22 -8.16 -9.36
N GLN A 89 8.41 -8.45 -10.37
CA GLN A 89 7.85 -9.78 -10.60
C GLN A 89 8.94 -10.82 -10.82
N GLU A 90 9.95 -10.52 -11.65
CA GLU A 90 11.11 -11.38 -11.89
C GLU A 90 11.88 -11.64 -10.59
N LEU A 91 12.15 -10.59 -9.81
CA LEU A 91 12.78 -10.71 -8.50
C LEU A 91 11.98 -11.62 -7.57
N LEU A 92 10.68 -11.38 -7.38
CA LEU A 92 9.84 -12.18 -6.49
C LEU A 92 9.75 -13.65 -6.95
N LYS A 93 9.63 -13.91 -8.26
CA LYS A 93 9.67 -15.26 -8.81
C LYS A 93 11.00 -15.95 -8.55
N SER A 94 12.13 -15.25 -8.70
CA SER A 94 13.47 -15.80 -8.35
C SER A 94 13.59 -16.16 -6.87
N ARG A 95 12.79 -15.53 -6.00
CA ARG A 95 12.68 -15.85 -4.56
C ARG A 95 11.66 -16.96 -4.25
N ARG A 96 11.16 -17.66 -5.27
CA ARG A 96 10.21 -18.79 -5.22
C ARG A 96 8.80 -18.42 -4.74
N PHE A 97 8.36 -17.19 -5.00
CA PHE A 97 6.95 -16.83 -4.88
C PHE A 97 6.20 -17.13 -6.18
N GLU A 98 4.95 -17.56 -6.06
CA GLU A 98 3.97 -17.52 -7.15
C GLU A 98 3.45 -16.09 -7.24
N VAL A 99 3.60 -15.44 -8.40
CA VAL A 99 3.28 -14.02 -8.57
C VAL A 99 2.24 -13.84 -9.66
N HIS A 100 1.14 -13.17 -9.32
CA HIS A 100 0.06 -12.76 -10.23
C HIS A 100 0.07 -11.24 -10.35
N SER A 101 0.16 -10.70 -11.56
CA SER A 101 0.13 -9.25 -11.80
C SER A 101 -1.07 -8.85 -12.63
N VAL A 102 -1.67 -7.69 -12.31
CA VAL A 102 -2.84 -7.17 -13.01
C VAL A 102 -2.67 -5.67 -13.27
N VAL A 103 -2.74 -5.28 -14.53
CA VAL A 103 -2.58 -3.89 -14.98
C VAL A 103 -3.85 -3.07 -14.73
N CYS A 104 -3.72 -1.77 -14.50
CA CYS A 104 -4.84 -0.88 -14.21
C CYS A 104 -5.89 -0.76 -15.31
N LYS A 105 -5.57 -1.17 -16.54
CA LYS A 105 -6.48 -1.16 -17.70
C LYS A 105 -7.18 -2.51 -17.93
N VAL A 106 -7.06 -3.46 -17.00
CA VAL A 106 -7.70 -4.79 -17.12
C VAL A 106 -9.21 -4.64 -17.35
N GLY A 107 -9.75 -5.42 -18.29
CA GLY A 107 -11.16 -5.36 -18.69
C GLY A 107 -11.57 -3.95 -19.13
N GLY A 108 -10.74 -3.33 -19.96
CA GLY A 108 -10.86 -1.94 -20.40
C GLY A 108 -12.29 -1.56 -20.78
N PHE A 109 -12.68 -0.36 -20.36
CA PHE A 109 -13.99 0.22 -20.63
C PHE A 109 -13.85 1.73 -20.84
N GLU A 110 -14.87 2.30 -21.49
CA GLU A 110 -14.86 3.70 -21.89
C GLU A 110 -15.27 4.62 -20.73
N LYS A 111 -14.62 5.76 -20.62
CA LYS A 111 -14.82 6.73 -19.52
C LYS A 111 -16.21 7.35 -19.56
N GLU A 112 -16.77 7.46 -20.74
CA GLU A 112 -18.09 7.98 -21.06
C GLU A 112 -19.19 7.21 -20.31
N GLN A 113 -19.00 5.90 -20.08
CA GLN A 113 -19.93 5.06 -19.32
C GLN A 113 -20.14 5.55 -17.87
N PHE A 114 -19.21 6.32 -17.33
CA PHE A 114 -19.25 6.87 -15.98
C PHE A 114 -19.15 8.40 -15.95
N SER A 115 -19.38 9.05 -17.10
CA SER A 115 -19.29 10.51 -17.23
C SER A 115 -17.94 11.09 -16.77
N ILE A 116 -16.86 10.35 -16.97
CA ILE A 116 -15.50 10.77 -16.58
C ILE A 116 -14.88 11.57 -17.72
N PRO A 117 -14.26 12.73 -17.45
CA PRO A 117 -13.53 13.49 -18.47
C PRO A 117 -12.39 12.67 -19.12
N THR A 118 -12.29 12.79 -20.44
CA THR A 118 -11.20 12.21 -21.24
C THR A 118 -10.11 13.25 -21.51
N MET A 119 -8.85 12.82 -21.50
CA MET A 119 -7.68 13.61 -21.89
C MET A 119 -7.40 13.55 -23.41
N GLY A 120 -8.25 12.85 -24.18
CA GLY A 120 -8.11 12.71 -25.63
C GLY A 120 -8.22 11.26 -26.10
N LYS A 121 -7.89 11.02 -27.38
CA LYS A 121 -7.97 9.68 -27.98
C LYS A 121 -7.06 8.69 -27.24
N GLY A 122 -7.61 7.52 -26.91
CA GLY A 122 -6.90 6.43 -26.23
C GLY A 122 -6.87 6.52 -24.70
N ASP A 123 -7.53 7.51 -24.10
CA ASP A 123 -7.64 7.65 -22.65
C ASP A 123 -8.78 6.82 -22.06
N HIS A 124 -8.59 5.49 -22.07
CA HIS A 124 -9.57 4.56 -21.50
C HIS A 124 -9.60 4.63 -19.97
N ALA A 125 -10.66 4.11 -19.34
CA ALA A 125 -10.75 4.10 -17.88
C ALA A 125 -9.75 3.12 -17.23
N CYS A 126 -9.48 3.31 -15.94
CA CYS A 126 -8.79 2.30 -15.13
C CYS A 126 -9.84 1.50 -14.34
N ASN A 127 -9.57 0.22 -14.09
CA ASN A 127 -10.49 -0.70 -13.41
C ASN A 127 -9.89 -1.30 -12.13
N PRO A 128 -9.69 -0.49 -11.06
CA PRO A 128 -9.11 -0.98 -9.81
C PRO A 128 -9.97 -2.05 -9.11
N VAL A 129 -11.29 -2.03 -9.31
CA VAL A 129 -12.20 -3.06 -8.77
C VAL A 129 -11.91 -4.40 -9.43
N LEU A 130 -11.82 -4.44 -10.76
CA LEU A 130 -11.49 -5.67 -11.47
C LEU A 130 -10.06 -6.15 -11.17
N GLN A 131 -9.10 -5.23 -10.98
CA GLN A 131 -7.76 -5.62 -10.49
C GLN A 131 -7.85 -6.42 -9.19
N ALA A 132 -8.64 -5.94 -8.21
CA ALA A 132 -8.84 -6.65 -6.95
C ALA A 132 -9.57 -7.98 -7.16
N MET A 133 -10.63 -8.02 -7.98
CA MET A 133 -11.38 -9.25 -8.26
C MET A 133 -10.52 -10.35 -8.89
N VAL A 134 -9.67 -10.00 -9.87
CA VAL A 134 -8.74 -10.96 -10.49
C VAL A 134 -7.76 -11.52 -9.46
N LEU A 135 -7.16 -10.66 -8.62
CA LEU A 135 -6.22 -11.11 -7.58
C LEU A 135 -6.91 -11.90 -6.45
N ASN A 136 -8.17 -11.61 -6.16
CA ASN A 136 -9.01 -12.37 -5.25
C ASN A 136 -9.31 -13.77 -5.81
N GLN A 137 -9.61 -13.87 -7.11
CA GLN A 137 -9.83 -15.15 -7.80
C GLN A 137 -8.56 -16.00 -7.82
N ALA A 138 -7.39 -15.36 -7.99
CA ALA A 138 -6.09 -16.01 -7.87
C ALA A 138 -5.70 -16.42 -6.43
N LYS A 139 -6.54 -16.05 -5.43
CA LYS A 139 -6.33 -16.37 -4.01
C LYS A 139 -4.95 -15.95 -3.50
N THR A 140 -4.52 -14.75 -3.90
CA THR A 140 -3.30 -14.13 -3.39
C THR A 140 -3.38 -13.89 -1.89
N GLU A 141 -2.24 -13.91 -1.21
CA GLU A 141 -2.14 -13.82 0.25
C GLU A 141 -1.64 -12.45 0.72
N LEU A 142 -0.99 -11.70 -0.17
CA LEU A 142 -0.64 -10.29 -0.05
C LEU A 142 -0.76 -9.64 -1.43
N ASN A 143 -1.36 -8.46 -1.49
CA ASN A 143 -1.44 -7.65 -2.70
C ASN A 143 -0.53 -6.41 -2.60
N ILE A 144 0.31 -6.22 -3.60
CA ILE A 144 1.31 -5.16 -3.68
C ILE A 144 0.82 -4.12 -4.69
N ILE A 145 0.69 -2.87 -4.25
CA ILE A 145 0.29 -1.75 -5.10
C ILE A 145 1.54 -1.07 -5.66
N LEU A 146 1.60 -0.95 -6.98
CA LEU A 146 2.66 -0.29 -7.74
C LEU A 146 2.09 0.88 -8.56
N GLY A 147 2.09 2.05 -7.95
CA GLY A 147 1.80 3.33 -8.58
C GLY A 147 0.43 3.45 -9.24
N LEU A 148 -0.61 2.89 -8.62
CA LEU A 148 -1.99 3.23 -8.98
C LEU A 148 -2.26 4.72 -8.71
N CYS A 149 -3.18 5.31 -9.48
CA CYS A 149 -3.58 6.71 -9.27
C CYS A 149 -4.26 6.87 -7.90
N LEU A 150 -4.13 8.06 -7.31
CA LEU A 150 -4.82 8.42 -6.07
C LEU A 150 -6.33 8.19 -6.23
N GLY A 151 -6.92 7.46 -5.28
CA GLY A 151 -8.34 7.09 -5.31
C GLY A 151 -8.59 5.72 -5.95
N HIS A 152 -7.86 5.37 -7.02
CA HIS A 152 -7.89 4.01 -7.55
C HIS A 152 -7.18 3.01 -6.63
N ASP A 153 -6.09 3.44 -5.98
CA ASP A 153 -5.43 2.66 -4.93
C ASP A 153 -6.34 2.47 -3.70
N VAL A 154 -7.06 3.50 -3.28
CA VAL A 154 -8.06 3.43 -2.19
C VAL A 154 -9.14 2.43 -2.56
N LEU A 155 -9.71 2.54 -3.76
CA LEU A 155 -10.78 1.65 -4.21
C LEU A 155 -10.29 0.19 -4.33
N PHE A 156 -9.09 -0.03 -4.87
CA PHE A 156 -8.49 -1.37 -4.90
C PHE A 156 -8.37 -1.98 -3.49
N GLN A 157 -7.93 -1.19 -2.49
CA GLN A 157 -7.79 -1.66 -1.11
C GLN A 157 -9.13 -2.04 -0.47
N VAL A 158 -10.22 -1.33 -0.81
CA VAL A 158 -11.58 -1.67 -0.34
C VAL A 158 -12.04 -3.04 -0.85
N TYR A 159 -11.72 -3.37 -2.11
CA TYR A 159 -12.18 -4.63 -2.74
C TYR A 159 -11.20 -5.80 -2.60
N SER A 160 -9.97 -5.56 -2.13
CA SER A 160 -8.98 -6.61 -1.91
C SER A 160 -9.36 -7.49 -0.70
N LYS A 161 -9.45 -8.81 -0.89
CA LYS A 161 -9.65 -9.77 0.21
C LYS A 161 -8.36 -10.07 0.97
N ALA A 162 -7.23 -10.03 0.27
CA ALA A 162 -5.91 -10.13 0.87
C ALA A 162 -5.50 -8.78 1.47
N PRO A 163 -4.65 -8.76 2.53
CA PRO A 163 -4.02 -7.53 2.98
C PRO A 163 -3.24 -6.89 1.83
N THR A 164 -3.14 -5.58 1.87
CA THR A 164 -2.50 -4.77 0.83
C THR A 164 -1.32 -4.00 1.40
N THR A 165 -0.33 -3.74 0.56
CA THR A 165 0.75 -2.78 0.86
C THR A 165 1.08 -1.99 -0.40
N THR A 166 1.34 -0.70 -0.25
CA THR A 166 1.81 0.14 -1.35
C THR A 166 3.33 0.19 -1.34
N LEU A 167 3.94 -0.30 -2.42
CA LEU A 167 5.41 -0.28 -2.58
C LEU A 167 5.88 1.00 -3.26
N ILE A 168 5.15 1.46 -4.29
CA ILE A 168 5.41 2.73 -4.97
C ILE A 168 4.13 3.56 -4.93
N VAL A 169 4.18 4.71 -4.24
CA VAL A 169 3.10 5.71 -4.27
C VAL A 169 3.26 6.54 -5.54
N LYS A 170 2.19 6.70 -6.33
CA LYS A 170 2.30 7.39 -7.61
C LYS A 170 2.44 8.90 -7.42
N ASP A 171 3.62 9.42 -7.70
CA ASP A 171 3.87 10.84 -7.84
C ASP A 171 4.80 11.07 -9.03
N ARG A 172 4.24 11.39 -10.20
CA ARG A 172 5.07 11.58 -11.41
C ARG A 172 5.93 12.85 -11.34
N VAL A 173 5.56 13.82 -10.51
CA VAL A 173 6.27 15.10 -10.40
C VAL A 173 7.52 14.91 -9.55
N LEU A 174 7.42 14.14 -8.48
CA LEU A 174 8.49 13.95 -7.50
C LEU A 174 9.09 12.55 -7.53
N ALA A 175 9.15 11.92 -8.71
CA ALA A 175 9.76 10.60 -8.91
C ALA A 175 9.29 9.55 -7.89
N HIS A 176 7.98 9.50 -7.65
CA HIS A 176 7.30 8.61 -6.72
C HIS A 176 7.65 8.82 -5.24
N ASN A 177 8.15 10.01 -4.89
CA ASN A 177 8.46 10.43 -3.51
C ASN A 177 7.56 11.60 -3.06
N PRO A 178 6.29 11.34 -2.69
CA PRO A 178 5.36 12.40 -2.29
C PRO A 178 5.78 13.16 -1.04
N ALA A 179 6.66 12.61 -0.20
CA ALA A 179 7.20 13.31 0.96
C ALA A 179 8.00 14.57 0.54
N GLY A 180 8.56 14.59 -0.67
CA GLY A 180 9.23 15.77 -1.23
C GLY A 180 8.33 17.01 -1.30
N ALA A 181 7.01 16.84 -1.47
CA ALA A 181 6.06 17.96 -1.49
C ALA A 181 5.91 18.63 -0.11
N LEU A 182 6.15 17.86 0.96
CA LEU A 182 6.09 18.33 2.35
C LEU A 182 7.43 18.90 2.81
N TYR A 183 8.54 18.30 2.38
CA TYR A 183 9.88 18.73 2.76
C TYR A 183 10.31 20.00 2.04
N SER A 184 9.93 20.16 0.76
CA SER A 184 10.23 21.35 -0.01
C SER A 184 9.38 22.52 0.46
N ARG A 185 10.03 23.55 1.03
CA ARG A 185 9.38 24.81 1.42
C ARG A 185 8.62 25.44 0.24
N TYR A 186 9.15 25.31 -0.98
CA TYR A 186 8.52 25.83 -2.19
C TYR A 186 7.21 25.09 -2.49
N HIS A 187 7.25 23.75 -2.60
CA HIS A 187 6.05 22.97 -2.84
C HIS A 187 5.02 23.15 -1.72
N PHE A 188 5.46 23.14 -0.47
CA PHE A 188 4.58 23.27 0.68
C PHE A 188 3.88 24.63 0.75
N ARG A 189 4.56 25.75 0.45
CA ARG A 189 3.94 27.07 0.38
C ARG A 189 2.90 27.17 -0.73
N ARG A 190 3.27 26.71 -1.93
CA ARG A 190 2.35 26.63 -3.08
C ARG A 190 1.09 25.84 -2.73
N LEU A 191 1.23 24.69 -2.06
CA LEU A 191 0.10 23.86 -1.62
C LEU A 191 -0.75 24.52 -0.52
N LYS A 192 -0.16 25.38 0.31
CA LYS A 192 -0.88 26.18 1.30
C LYS A 192 -1.63 27.39 0.71
N GLY A 193 -1.53 27.63 -0.61
CA GLY A 193 -2.08 28.82 -1.25
C GLY A 193 -1.37 30.11 -0.86
N LYS A 194 -0.07 30.02 -0.54
CA LYS A 194 0.81 31.15 -0.20
C LYS A 194 1.92 31.34 -1.22
#